data_AF-A0A937CZJ9-F1
#
_entry.id   AF-A0A937CZJ9-F1
#
_cell.length_a   1.000
_cell.length_b   1.000
_cell.length_c   1.000
_cell.angle_alpha   90.00
_cell.angle_beta   90.00
_cell.angle_gamma   90.00
#
_symmetry.space_group_name_H-M   'P 1'
#
loop_
_entity.id
_entity.type
_entity.pdbx_description
1 polymer ?
#
loop_
_entity_poly.entity_id
_entity_poly.type
_entity_poly.pdbx_seq_one_letter_code
_entity_poly.pdbx_strand_id
1 'polypeptide(L)'
;MNQLTPTDRCPGNTGMQGCAPAADPPSIATPSYAEALVEPAGVFGSPAEVVAHPWFTAQEKRTILLSWARDELVLEQVANGILPELKPRSRIDAVVEALSRFDPRAAAEYDAAAGAIRTRKLRRAGSRLARLRARRA
;
A
#
# COMPACT_ATOMS: atom_id res chain seq x y z
N MET A 1 6.41 43.69 51.62
CA MET A 1 5.35 43.26 52.55
C MET A 1 4.03 43.80 52.01
N ASN A 2 3.02 42.92 51.87
CA ASN A 2 1.57 43.20 51.78
C ASN A 2 1.01 43.60 50.39
N GLN A 3 -0.05 43.00 49.84
CA GLN A 3 -0.94 41.87 50.19
C GLN A 3 -1.69 41.41 48.90
N LEU A 4 -2.30 40.22 48.96
CA LEU A 4 -3.06 39.53 47.91
C LEU A 4 -4.45 40.12 47.54
N THR A 5 -4.93 39.66 46.37
CA THR A 5 -6.20 39.78 45.58
C THR A 5 -7.55 39.70 46.35
N PRO A 6 -8.71 40.08 45.75
CA PRO A 6 -9.55 39.08 45.02
C PRO A 6 -10.47 39.58 43.88
N THR A 7 -10.68 38.69 42.89
CA THR A 7 -11.92 38.35 42.15
C THR A 7 -12.94 39.44 41.82
N ASP A 8 -13.16 39.70 40.52
CA ASP A 8 -14.52 39.89 40.02
C ASP A 8 -14.74 39.16 38.69
N ARG A 9 -15.98 38.70 38.56
CA ARG A 9 -16.48 37.60 37.76
C ARG A 9 -17.18 38.20 36.54
N CYS A 10 -16.69 37.94 35.33
CA CYS A 10 -17.48 38.20 34.12
C CYS A 10 -18.08 36.89 33.59
N PRO A 11 -19.40 36.67 33.72
CA PRO A 11 -20.12 35.73 32.88
C PRO A 11 -20.53 36.46 31.58
N GLY A 12 -20.46 35.78 30.44
CA GLY A 12 -20.94 36.40 29.19
C GLY A 12 -20.52 35.69 27.92
N ASN A 13 -20.78 34.39 27.83
CA ASN A 13 -21.00 33.78 26.52
C ASN A 13 -22.32 34.34 25.97
N THR A 14 -22.30 35.11 24.88
CA THR A 14 -23.30 35.06 23.80
C THR A 14 -22.84 35.94 22.64
N GLY A 15 -22.74 35.33 21.46
CA GLY A 15 -22.96 36.01 20.18
C GLY A 15 -21.72 36.47 19.45
N MET A 16 -21.14 35.59 18.63
CA MET A 16 -20.82 35.87 17.23
C MET A 16 -20.49 34.54 16.53
N GLN A 17 -21.56 33.79 16.24
CA GLN A 17 -21.55 32.78 15.21
C GLN A 17 -21.76 33.53 13.89
N GLY A 18 -20.75 33.55 13.00
CA GLY A 18 -20.89 34.30 11.76
C GLY A 18 -19.61 34.50 10.95
N CYS A 19 -18.92 33.42 10.63
CA CYS A 19 -18.41 33.15 9.28
C CYS A 19 -17.78 31.76 9.34
N ALA A 20 -18.52 30.74 8.91
CA ALA A 20 -17.86 29.50 8.54
C ALA A 20 -16.87 29.89 7.41
N PRO A 21 -15.57 29.58 7.51
CA PRO A 21 -14.77 29.57 6.30
C PRO A 21 -15.50 28.62 5.36
N ALA A 22 -15.77 29.09 4.15
CA ALA A 22 -16.33 28.29 3.08
C ALA A 22 -15.70 26.91 3.21
N ALA A 23 -16.53 25.89 3.46
CA ALA A 23 -16.04 24.53 3.44
C ALA A 23 -15.40 24.37 2.08
N ASP A 24 -14.06 24.41 2.04
CA ASP A 24 -13.32 23.91 0.91
C ASP A 24 -13.98 22.56 0.63
N PRO A 25 -14.46 22.29 -0.61
CA PRO A 25 -14.82 20.92 -0.94
C PRO A 25 -13.65 20.09 -0.44
N PRO A 26 -13.86 19.01 0.35
CA PRO A 26 -12.76 18.31 1.00
C PRO A 26 -11.75 18.12 -0.11
N SER A 27 -10.66 18.89 -0.06
CA SER A 27 -9.69 18.88 -1.12
C SER A 27 -9.16 17.49 -0.94
N ILE A 28 -9.67 16.56 -1.76
CA ILE A 28 -9.29 15.16 -1.73
C ILE A 28 -7.80 15.29 -1.94
N ALA A 29 -7.06 15.20 -0.84
CA ALA A 29 -5.67 15.59 -0.81
C ALA A 29 -5.02 14.56 -1.72
N THR A 30 -4.80 14.96 -2.96
CA THR A 30 -4.28 14.04 -3.95
C THR A 30 -2.92 13.64 -3.45
N PRO A 31 -2.65 12.35 -3.38
CA PRO A 31 -1.46 11.89 -2.72
C PRO A 31 -0.22 12.50 -3.36
N SER A 32 0.69 12.98 -2.53
CA SER A 32 1.95 13.49 -3.03
C SER A 32 2.76 12.33 -3.64
N TYR A 33 3.61 12.66 -4.61
CA TYR A 33 4.51 11.67 -5.20
C TYR A 33 5.40 10.99 -4.14
N ALA A 34 5.84 11.74 -3.11
CA ALA A 34 6.66 11.20 -2.04
C ALA A 34 5.93 10.14 -1.21
N GLU A 35 4.69 10.40 -0.82
CA GLU A 35 3.86 9.42 -0.08
C GLU A 35 3.61 8.16 -0.93
N ALA A 36 3.29 8.36 -2.21
CA ALA A 36 3.08 7.28 -3.18
C ALA A 36 4.31 6.38 -3.38
N LEU A 37 5.53 6.89 -3.17
CA LEU A 37 6.75 6.09 -3.24
C LEU A 37 7.02 5.29 -1.97
N VAL A 38 6.62 5.82 -0.81
CA VAL A 38 6.88 5.21 0.51
C VAL A 38 5.90 4.08 0.81
N GLU A 39 4.61 4.31 0.60
CA GLU A 39 3.56 3.32 0.90
C GLU A 39 2.47 3.33 -0.19
N PRO A 40 2.78 2.84 -1.41
CA PRO A 40 1.85 2.89 -2.54
C PRO A 40 0.53 2.16 -2.25
N ALA A 41 0.56 1.05 -1.51
CA ALA A 41 -0.64 0.28 -1.16
C ALA A 41 -1.51 0.93 -0.08
N GLY A 42 -0.96 1.85 0.72
CA GLY A 42 -1.71 2.66 1.69
C GLY A 42 -2.33 3.89 1.05
N VAL A 43 -1.69 4.39 -0.01
CA VAL A 43 -2.13 5.56 -0.77
C VAL A 43 -3.18 5.21 -1.83
N PHE A 44 -3.00 4.11 -2.55
CA PHE A 44 -3.88 3.67 -3.63
C PHE A 44 -4.58 2.36 -3.26
N GLY A 45 -5.88 2.28 -3.57
CA GLY A 45 -6.64 1.05 -3.40
C GLY A 45 -6.21 -0.04 -4.39
N SER A 46 -5.77 0.38 -5.59
CA SER A 46 -5.36 -0.50 -6.67
C SER A 46 -4.23 0.09 -7.53
N PRO A 47 -3.36 -0.74 -8.14
CA PRO A 47 -2.34 -0.27 -9.07
C PRO A 47 -2.91 0.47 -10.29
N ALA A 48 -4.15 0.16 -10.68
CA ALA A 48 -4.86 0.83 -11.76
C ALA A 48 -5.13 2.32 -11.47
N GLU A 49 -5.31 2.71 -10.20
CA GLU A 49 -5.46 4.11 -9.81
C GLU A 49 -4.19 4.92 -10.11
N VAL A 50 -3.01 4.32 -9.95
CA VAL A 50 -1.73 4.95 -10.34
C VAL A 50 -1.69 5.21 -11.84
N VAL A 51 -2.16 4.26 -12.65
CA VAL A 51 -2.24 4.40 -14.11
C VAL A 51 -3.18 5.55 -14.48
N ALA A 52 -4.35 5.61 -13.84
CA ALA A 52 -5.39 6.61 -14.08
C ALA A 52 -5.07 8.00 -13.49
N HIS A 53 -4.06 8.10 -12.60
CA HIS A 53 -3.78 9.34 -11.90
C HIS A 53 -3.47 10.49 -12.87
N PRO A 54 -4.21 11.61 -12.83
CA PRO A 54 -4.11 12.65 -13.87
C PRO A 54 -2.83 13.49 -13.78
N TRP A 55 -2.20 13.56 -12.60
CA TRP A 55 -1.11 14.52 -12.34
C TRP A 55 0.28 13.92 -12.28
N PHE A 56 0.40 12.60 -12.31
CA PHE A 56 1.72 11.97 -12.41
C PHE A 56 2.15 11.82 -13.86
N THR A 57 3.40 12.15 -14.12
CA THR A 57 4.08 11.82 -15.36
C THR A 57 4.19 10.30 -15.53
N ALA A 58 4.38 9.84 -16.77
CA ALA A 58 4.61 8.43 -17.05
C ALA A 58 5.81 7.85 -16.25
N GLN A 59 6.85 8.66 -16.05
CA GLN A 59 8.04 8.26 -15.31
C GLN A 59 7.77 8.13 -13.80
N GLU A 60 6.98 9.03 -13.22
CA GLU A 60 6.56 8.93 -11.81
C GLU A 60 5.66 7.70 -11.58
N LYS A 61 4.67 7.49 -12.46
CA LYS A 61 3.81 6.29 -12.43
C LYS A 61 4.63 5.00 -12.50
N ARG A 62 5.59 4.93 -13.43
CA ARG A 62 6.53 3.81 -13.54
C ARG A 62 7.28 3.60 -12.23
N THR A 63 7.79 4.67 -11.61
CA THR A 63 8.60 4.58 -10.40
C THR A 63 7.78 4.12 -9.19
N ILE A 64 6.55 4.63 -9.04
CA ILE A 64 5.59 4.17 -8.02
C ILE A 64 5.30 2.68 -8.21
N LEU A 65 4.98 2.25 -9.43
CA LEU A 65 4.65 0.86 -9.73
C LEU A 65 5.86 -0.07 -9.52
N LEU A 66 7.08 0.39 -9.81
CA LEU A 66 8.31 -0.36 -9.51
C LEU A 66 8.54 -0.48 -8.00
N SER A 67 8.27 0.56 -7.22
CA SER A 67 8.32 0.50 -5.75
C SER A 67 7.33 -0.54 -5.23
N TRP A 68 6.08 -0.43 -5.66
CA TRP A 68 5.01 -1.35 -5.27
C TRP A 68 5.30 -2.80 -5.68
N ALA A 69 5.85 -3.02 -6.87
CA ALA A 69 6.21 -4.36 -7.33
C ALA A 69 7.26 -5.03 -6.41
N ARG A 70 8.21 -4.26 -5.87
CA ARG A 70 9.20 -4.77 -4.92
C ARG A 70 8.55 -5.20 -3.61
N ASP A 71 7.67 -4.36 -3.07
CA ASP A 71 6.96 -4.64 -1.82
C ASP A 71 6.10 -5.90 -1.94
N GLU A 72 5.34 -6.01 -3.04
CA GLU A 72 4.50 -7.17 -3.34
C GLU A 72 5.32 -8.44 -3.59
N LEU A 73 6.48 -8.34 -4.24
CA LEU A 73 7.39 -9.47 -4.43
C LEU A 73 7.97 -9.96 -3.10
N VAL A 74 8.27 -9.05 -2.16
CA VAL A 74 8.68 -9.43 -0.78
C VAL A 74 7.53 -10.13 -0.07
N LEU A 75 6.31 -9.62 -0.17
CA LEU A 75 5.12 -10.28 0.38
C LEU A 75 4.90 -11.68 -0.20
N GLU A 76 5.07 -11.85 -1.52
CA GLU A 76 4.97 -13.15 -2.21
C GLU A 76 6.05 -14.13 -1.70
N GLN A 77 7.27 -13.66 -1.43
CA GLN A 77 8.33 -14.48 -0.83
C GLN A 77 8.01 -14.89 0.61
N VAL A 78 7.60 -13.95 1.44
CA VAL A 78 7.21 -14.22 2.84
C VAL A 78 5.97 -15.12 2.87
N ALA A 79 5.08 -15.02 1.87
CA ALA A 79 3.94 -15.91 1.68
C ALA A 79 4.30 -17.38 1.55
N ASN A 80 5.48 -17.68 1.02
CA ASN A 80 5.97 -19.03 0.88
C ASN A 80 6.30 -19.73 2.23
N GLY A 81 6.35 -18.98 3.34
CA GLY A 81 6.65 -19.50 4.68
C GLY A 81 5.45 -19.81 5.58
N ILE A 82 4.26 -19.27 5.26
CA ILE A 82 3.05 -19.36 6.10
C ILE A 82 2.02 -20.27 5.41
N LEU A 83 1.14 -20.92 6.19
CA LEU A 83 0.09 -21.80 5.67
C LEU A 83 -0.70 -21.12 4.54
N PRO A 84 -0.97 -21.83 3.42
CA PRO A 84 -1.56 -21.23 2.21
C PRO A 84 -2.98 -20.71 2.40
N GLU A 85 -3.70 -21.15 3.43
CA GLU A 85 -5.11 -20.82 3.66
C GLU A 85 -5.32 -19.50 4.42
N LEU A 86 -4.28 -18.98 5.09
CA LEU A 86 -4.39 -17.83 5.99
C LEU A 86 -3.82 -16.54 5.41
N LYS A 87 -3.38 -16.53 4.14
CA LYS A 87 -2.59 -15.43 3.63
C LYS A 87 -3.30 -14.60 2.56
N PRO A 88 -3.31 -13.27 2.69
CA PRO A 88 -3.63 -12.39 1.58
C PRO A 88 -2.75 -12.76 0.39
N ARG A 89 -3.36 -12.98 -0.78
CA ARG A 89 -2.59 -13.13 -2.01
C ARG A 89 -1.95 -11.80 -2.34
N SER A 90 -0.65 -11.82 -2.63
CA SER A 90 0.04 -10.64 -3.15
C SER A 90 -0.71 -10.10 -4.36
N ARG A 91 -0.71 -8.78 -4.51
CA ARG A 91 -1.29 -8.08 -5.66
C ARG A 91 -0.28 -7.92 -6.80
N ILE A 92 0.84 -8.66 -6.77
CA ILE A 92 1.93 -8.56 -7.75
C ILE A 92 1.44 -8.67 -9.19
N ASP A 93 0.46 -9.54 -9.48
CA ASP A 93 -0.05 -9.71 -10.85
C ASP A 93 -0.74 -8.43 -11.35
N ALA A 94 -1.51 -7.75 -10.49
CA ALA A 94 -2.14 -6.47 -10.83
C ALA A 94 -1.12 -5.34 -10.98
N VAL A 95 -0.06 -5.35 -10.16
CA VAL A 95 1.03 -4.38 -10.28
C VAL A 95 1.81 -4.60 -11.57
N VAL A 96 2.12 -5.84 -11.94
CA VAL A 96 2.78 -6.21 -13.21
C VAL A 96 1.95 -5.77 -14.40
N GLU A 97 0.64 -5.99 -14.37
CA GLU A 97 -0.26 -5.54 -15.43
C GLU A 97 -0.24 -4.01 -15.59
N ALA A 98 -0.32 -3.27 -14.48
CA ALA A 98 -0.22 -1.81 -14.49
C ALA A 98 1.16 -1.34 -15.00
N LEU A 99 2.24 -1.96 -14.52
CA LEU A 99 3.62 -1.64 -14.87
C LEU A 99 3.90 -1.90 -16.36
N SER A 100 3.29 -2.92 -16.96
CA SER A 100 3.48 -3.27 -18.38
C SER A 100 3.15 -2.12 -19.34
N ARG A 101 2.27 -1.19 -18.92
CA ARG A 101 1.89 0.00 -19.70
C ARG A 101 3.00 1.05 -19.77
N PHE A 102 3.94 1.04 -18.83
CA PHE A 102 5.03 2.03 -18.73
C PHE A 102 6.42 1.41 -18.88
N ASP A 103 6.59 0.14 -18.51
CA ASP A 103 7.84 -0.61 -18.60
C ASP A 103 7.55 -2.11 -18.81
N PRO A 104 7.33 -2.54 -20.07
CA PRO A 104 7.06 -3.94 -20.40
C PRO A 104 8.18 -4.89 -19.99
N ARG A 105 9.43 -4.42 -20.04
CA ARG A 105 10.60 -5.23 -19.70
C ARG A 105 10.63 -5.53 -18.21
N ALA A 106 10.52 -4.50 -17.37
CA ALA A 106 10.48 -4.70 -15.93
C ALA A 106 9.26 -5.55 -15.52
N ALA A 107 8.10 -5.33 -16.13
CA ALA A 107 6.92 -6.15 -15.87
C ALA A 107 7.18 -7.66 -16.11
N ALA A 108 7.83 -8.01 -17.23
CA ALA A 108 8.20 -9.39 -17.52
C ALA A 108 9.20 -9.97 -16.49
N GLU A 109 10.15 -9.17 -16.02
CA GLU A 109 11.12 -9.58 -14.99
C GLU A 109 10.42 -9.87 -13.64
N TYR A 110 9.47 -9.04 -13.22
CA TYR A 110 8.69 -9.27 -11.99
C TYR A 110 7.73 -10.45 -12.11
N ASP A 111 7.08 -10.65 -13.26
CA ASP A 111 6.21 -11.81 -13.51
C ASP A 111 7.00 -13.12 -13.40
N ALA A 112 8.18 -13.19 -14.06
CA ALA A 112 9.07 -14.33 -13.97
C ALA A 112 9.54 -14.59 -12.53
N ALA A 113 9.85 -13.53 -11.77
CA ALA A 113 10.24 -13.64 -10.37
C ALA A 113 9.10 -14.19 -9.49
N ALA A 114 7.88 -13.68 -9.65
CA ALA A 114 6.70 -14.17 -8.95
C ALA A 114 6.42 -15.65 -9.29
N GLY A 115 6.50 -16.02 -10.57
CA GLY A 115 6.40 -17.40 -11.02
C GLY A 115 7.45 -18.32 -10.39
N ALA A 116 8.71 -17.88 -10.30
CA ALA A 116 9.78 -18.64 -9.65
C ALA A 116 9.54 -18.88 -8.15
N ILE A 117 8.92 -17.93 -7.45
CA ILE A 117 8.57 -18.07 -6.02
C ILE A 117 7.44 -19.10 -5.87
N ARG A 118 6.40 -19.00 -6.71
CA ARG A 118 5.24 -19.90 -6.71
C ARG A 118 5.61 -21.34 -7.03
N THR A 119 6.44 -21.56 -8.05
CA THR A 119 6.92 -22.91 -8.42
C THR A 119 7.75 -23.54 -7.31
N ARG A 120 8.60 -22.75 -6.62
CA ARG A 120 9.36 -23.22 -5.45
C ARG A 120 8.46 -23.67 -4.30
N LYS A 121 7.33 -22.99 -4.08
CA LYS A 121 6.31 -23.37 -3.09
C LYS A 121 5.74 -24.77 -3.38
N LEU A 122 5.33 -25.00 -4.62
CA LEU A 122 4.75 -26.28 -5.04
C LEU A 122 5.75 -27.44 -4.85
N ARG A 123 7.01 -27.22 -5.23
CA ARG A 123 8.08 -28.23 -5.04
C ARG A 123 8.30 -28.56 -3.57
N ARG A 124 8.33 -27.56 -2.69
CA ARG A 124 8.49 -27.76 -1.24
C ARG A 124 7.31 -28.52 -0.64
N ALA A 125 6.08 -28.18 -1.03
CA ALA A 125 4.87 -28.88 -0.58
C ALA A 125 4.87 -30.37 -1.00
N GLY A 126 5.18 -30.67 -2.26
CA GLY A 126 5.27 -32.04 -2.77
C GLY A 126 6.30 -32.89 -2.00
N SER A 127 7.48 -32.30 -1.70
CA SER A 127 8.51 -32.99 -0.90
C SER A 127 8.07 -33.29 0.54
N ARG A 128 7.28 -32.40 1.16
CA ARG A 128 6.73 -32.62 2.52
C ARG A 128 5.72 -33.76 2.51
N LEU A 129 4.81 -33.78 1.54
CA LEU A 129 3.81 -34.84 1.41
C LEU A 129 4.47 -36.21 1.17
N ALA A 130 5.48 -36.27 0.29
CA ALA A 130 6.25 -37.50 0.05
C ALA A 130 6.91 -38.03 1.33
N ARG A 131 7.52 -37.16 2.15
CA ARG A 131 8.10 -37.55 3.45
C ARG A 131 7.05 -38.04 4.45
N LEU A 132 5.88 -37.42 4.50
CA LEU A 132 4.80 -37.85 5.39
C LEU A 132 4.27 -39.24 5.00
N ARG A 133 4.18 -39.54 3.70
CA ARG A 133 3.80 -40.86 3.21
C ARG A 133 4.85 -41.94 3.54
N ALA A 134 6.13 -41.63 3.33
CA ALA A 134 7.22 -42.56 3.61
C ALA A 134 7.40 -42.90 5.11
N ARG A 135 6.92 -42.03 6.02
CA ARG A 135 6.94 -42.29 7.48
C ARG A 135 5.81 -43.18 7.97
N ARG A 136 4.83 -43.47 7.12
CA ARG A 136 3.60 -44.21 7.47
C ARG A 136 3.54 -45.60 6.82
N ALA A 137 4.53 -45.94 6.00
CA ALA A 137 4.78 -47.25 5.43
C ALA A 137 5.92 -47.92 6.20
#